data_AF-F3QS76-F1
#
_entry.id   AF-F3QS76-F1
#
_cell.length_a   1.000
_cell.length_b   1.000
_cell.length_c   1.000
_cell.angle_alpha   90.00
_cell.angle_beta   90.00
_cell.angle_gamma   90.00
#
_symmetry.space_group_name_H-M   'P 1'
#
loop_
_entity.id
_entity.type
_entity.pdbx_description
1 polymer ?
#
loop_
_entity_poly.entity_id
_entity_poly.type
_entity_poly.pdbx_seq_one_letter_code
_entity_poly.pdbx_strand_id
1 'polypeptide(L)'
;MFKIISIMFVGLGTGYLLRDLKLMRKTEKTIPLTVFAMLFILGMSVGSNSLIVSNLGRFSGQAALLACFSVLGSIIAAWLVYYLFFRKGGE
;
A
#
# COMPACT_ATOMS: atom_id res chain seq x y z
N MET A 1 18.83 0.16 3.22
CA MET A 1 18.00 0.97 2.29
C MET A 1 18.30 0.66 0.83
N PHE A 2 19.55 0.84 0.35
CA PHE A 2 19.92 0.57 -1.06
C PHE A 2 19.58 -0.84 -1.56
N LYS A 3 19.78 -1.88 -0.75
CA LYS A 3 19.45 -3.27 -1.11
C LYS A 3 17.95 -3.47 -1.41
N ILE A 4 17.09 -2.85 -0.61
CA ILE A 4 15.63 -2.94 -0.76
C ILE A 4 15.21 -2.17 -2.01
N ILE A 5 15.74 -0.97 -2.22
CA ILE A 5 15.47 -0.16 -3.41
C ILE A 5 15.89 -0.92 -4.68
N SER A 6 17.08 -1.53 -4.67
CA SER A 6 17.58 -2.32 -5.80
C SER A 6 16.69 -3.52 -6.11
N ILE A 7 16.21 -4.25 -5.10
CA ILE A 7 15.32 -5.40 -5.32
C ILE A 7 13.95 -4.97 -5.87
N MET A 8 13.44 -3.81 -5.46
CA MET A 8 12.20 -3.25 -6.02
C MET A 8 12.36 -2.88 -7.50
N PHE A 9 13.50 -2.29 -7.88
CA PHE A 9 13.80 -1.96 -9.27
C PHE A 9 13.93 -3.21 -10.15
N VAL A 10 14.61 -4.24 -9.66
CA VAL A 10 14.72 -5.52 -10.36
C VAL A 10 13.35 -6.19 -10.50
N GLY A 11 12.53 -6.16 -9.44
CA GLY A 11 11.17 -6.68 -9.48
C GLY A 11 10.28 -5.95 -10.50
N LEU A 12 10.37 -4.62 -10.56
CA LEU A 12 9.64 -3.80 -11.54
C LEU A 12 10.10 -4.10 -12.97
N GLY A 13 11.42 -4.15 -13.21
CA GLY A 13 11.98 -4.45 -14.53
C GLY A 13 11.61 -5.85 -15.02
N THR A 14 11.70 -6.84 -14.13
CA THR A 14 11.33 -8.23 -14.44
C THR A 14 9.82 -8.35 -14.70
N GLY A 15 8.99 -7.68 -13.90
CA GLY A 15 7.54 -7.63 -14.13
C GLY A 15 7.14 -6.93 -15.43
N TYR A 16 7.89 -5.92 -15.86
CA TYR A 16 7.67 -5.24 -17.14
C TYR A 16 8.06 -6.13 -18.33
N LEU A 17 9.20 -6.82 -18.25
CA LEU A 17 9.68 -7.70 -19.32
C LEU A 17 8.77 -8.93 -19.53
N LEU A 18 8.14 -9.42 -18.46
CA LEU A 18 7.24 -10.59 -18.47
C LEU A 18 5.78 -10.24 -18.78
N ARG A 19 5.45 -8.94 -18.98
CA ARG A 19 4.08 -8.41 -19.13
C ARG A 19 3.29 -9.04 -20.28
N ASP A 20 3.95 -9.42 -21.36
CA ASP A 20 3.32 -9.95 -22.57
C ASP A 20 2.99 -11.45 -22.52
N LEU A 21 3.49 -12.17 -21.51
CA LEU A 21 3.20 -13.60 -21.39
C LEU A 21 1.73 -13.79 -20.99
N LYS A 22 0.98 -14.62 -21.75
CA LYS A 22 -0.41 -15.03 -21.44
C LYS A 22 -0.60 -15.54 -20.00
N LEU A 23 0.49 -15.98 -19.34
CA LEU A 23 0.54 -16.31 -17.91
C LEU A 23 0.18 -15.13 -16.99
N MET A 24 0.57 -13.89 -17.31
CA MET A 24 0.23 -12.70 -16.50
C MET A 24 -1.24 -12.33 -16.55
N ARG A 25 -2.00 -12.77 -17.57
CA ARG A 25 -3.46 -12.62 -17.59
C ARG A 25 -4.17 -13.50 -16.54
N LYS A 26 -3.50 -14.54 -16.03
CA LYS A 26 -3.98 -15.36 -14.90
C LYS A 26 -3.57 -14.81 -13.53
N THR A 27 -2.64 -13.84 -13.52
CA THR A 27 -2.23 -13.13 -12.30
C THR A 27 -3.39 -12.35 -11.68
N GLU A 28 -4.33 -11.83 -12.47
CA GLU A 28 -5.54 -11.16 -11.94
C GLU A 28 -6.35 -12.06 -10.97
N LYS A 29 -6.39 -13.38 -11.19
CA LYS A 29 -7.03 -14.31 -10.25
C LYS A 29 -6.12 -14.74 -9.09
N THR A 30 -4.81 -14.61 -9.24
CA THR A 30 -3.82 -15.04 -8.23
C THR A 30 -3.56 -13.93 -7.21
N ILE A 31 -3.59 -12.66 -7.62
CA ILE A 31 -3.45 -11.51 -6.73
C ILE A 31 -4.40 -11.57 -5.53
N PRO A 32 -5.73 -11.72 -5.69
CA PRO A 32 -6.64 -11.74 -4.55
C PRO A 32 -6.37 -12.93 -3.62
N LEU A 33 -5.96 -14.08 -4.17
CA LEU A 33 -5.57 -15.25 -3.36
C LEU A 33 -4.29 -14.97 -2.54
N THR A 34 -3.28 -14.34 -3.15
CA THR A 34 -2.05 -13.96 -2.45
C THR A 34 -2.30 -12.90 -1.40
N VAL A 35 -3.10 -11.87 -1.70
CA VAL A 35 -3.49 -10.83 -0.73
C VAL A 35 -4.23 -11.47 0.44
N PHE A 36 -5.17 -12.38 0.17
CA PHE A 36 -5.86 -13.11 1.22
C PHE A 36 -4.89 -13.90 2.11
N ALA A 37 -3.96 -14.65 1.51
CA ALA A 37 -2.96 -15.41 2.25
C ALA A 37 -2.06 -14.50 3.10
N MET A 38 -1.62 -13.35 2.56
CA MET A 38 -0.84 -12.37 3.31
C MET A 38 -1.61 -11.78 4.49
N LEU A 39 -2.87 -11.39 4.27
CA LEU A 39 -3.73 -10.87 5.34
C LEU A 39 -4.00 -11.92 6.42
N PHE A 40 -4.16 -13.18 6.04
CA PHE A 40 -4.32 -14.29 6.96
C PHE A 40 -3.08 -14.49 7.84
N ILE A 41 -1.88 -14.54 7.24
CA ILE A 41 -0.62 -14.66 7.98
C ILE A 41 -0.40 -13.44 8.89
N LEU A 42 -0.70 -12.23 8.40
CA LEU A 42 -0.64 -11.01 9.19
C LEU A 42 -1.56 -11.11 10.42
N GLY A 43 -2.81 -11.55 10.22
CA GLY A 43 -3.78 -11.73 11.31
C GLY A 43 -3.29 -12.72 12.37
N MET A 44 -2.74 -13.87 11.96
CA MET A 44 -2.14 -14.83 12.88
C MET A 44 -0.93 -14.24 13.62
N SER A 45 -0.05 -13.53 12.92
CA SER A 45 1.14 -12.92 13.51
C SER A 45 0.79 -11.85 14.54
N VAL A 46 -0.26 -11.07 14.30
CA VAL A 46 -0.74 -10.03 15.22
C VAL A 46 -1.48 -10.66 16.40
N GLY A 47 -2.36 -11.64 16.15
CA GLY A 47 -3.16 -12.31 17.19
C GLY A 47 -2.33 -13.18 18.14
N SER A 48 -1.23 -13.77 17.67
CA SER A 48 -0.32 -14.55 18.50
C SER A 48 0.58 -13.68 19.40
N ASN A 49 0.62 -12.37 19.19
CA ASN A 49 1.48 -11.48 19.95
C ASN A 49 0.69 -10.81 21.08
N SER A 50 0.86 -11.33 22.31
CA SER A 50 0.13 -10.88 23.49
C SER A 50 0.33 -9.38 23.80
N LEU A 51 1.49 -8.80 23.49
CA LEU A 51 1.76 -7.36 23.67
C LEU A 51 0.89 -6.49 22.77
N ILE A 52 0.66 -6.93 21.53
CA ILE A 52 -0.17 -6.22 20.56
C ILE A 52 -1.64 -6.37 20.94
N VAL A 53 -2.07 -7.59 21.28
CA VAL A 53 -3.45 -7.87 21.69
C VAL A 53 -3.84 -7.15 22.98
N SER A 54 -2.96 -7.11 23.97
CA SER A 54 -3.24 -6.42 25.24
C SER A 54 -3.26 -4.89 25.11
N ASN A 55 -2.56 -4.33 24.12
CA ASN A 55 -2.48 -2.89 23.88
C ASN A 55 -3.17 -2.47 22.58
N LEU A 56 -4.05 -3.32 22.04
CA LEU A 56 -4.62 -3.14 20.71
C LEU A 56 -5.38 -1.82 20.61
N GLY A 57 -6.10 -1.42 21.66
CA GLY A 57 -6.78 -0.12 21.72
C GLY A 57 -5.82 1.08 21.59
N ARG A 58 -4.64 1.01 22.22
CA ARG A 58 -3.66 2.11 22.17
C ARG A 58 -2.91 2.12 20.83
N PHE A 59 -2.45 0.97 20.36
CA PHE A 59 -1.76 0.86 19.08
C PHE A 59 -2.67 1.19 17.90
N SER A 60 -3.88 0.64 17.88
CA SER A 60 -4.87 0.92 16.83
C SER A 60 -5.39 2.35 16.90
N GLY A 61 -5.55 2.94 18.09
CA GLY A 61 -5.94 4.35 18.23
C GLY A 61 -4.91 5.31 17.66
N GLN A 62 -3.62 5.08 17.94
CA GLN A 62 -2.53 5.85 17.35
C GLN A 62 -2.43 5.63 15.84
N ALA A 63 -2.54 4.37 15.39
CA ALA A 63 -2.52 4.04 13.97
C ALA A 63 -3.70 4.67 13.22
N ALA A 64 -4.89 4.69 13.80
CA ALA A 64 -6.08 5.33 13.22
C ALA A 64 -5.92 6.85 13.12
N LEU A 65 -5.34 7.47 14.15
CA LEU A 65 -5.06 8.90 14.11
C LEU A 65 -4.04 9.24 13.00
N LEU A 66 -2.94 8.49 12.93
CA LEU A 66 -1.93 8.64 11.88
C LEU A 66 -2.52 8.40 10.49
N ALA A 67 -3.36 7.38 10.31
CA ALA A 67 -4.03 7.10 9.05
C ALA A 67 -4.95 8.26 8.64
N CYS A 68 -5.71 8.82 9.58
CA CYS A 68 -6.58 9.97 9.33
C CYS A 68 -5.77 11.20 8.88
N PHE A 69 -4.71 11.55 9.61
CA PHE A 69 -3.82 12.65 9.22
C PHE A 69 -3.12 12.40 7.89
N SER A 70 -2.71 11.16 7.61
CA SER A 70 -2.09 10.78 6.33
C SER A 70 -3.06 10.97 5.17
N VAL A 71 -4.31 10.54 5.31
CA VAL A 71 -5.34 10.69 4.28
C VAL A 71 -5.68 12.17 4.08
N LEU A 72 -5.89 12.92 5.17
CA LEU A 72 -6.14 14.36 5.11
C LEU A 72 -4.99 15.11 4.43
N GLY A 73 -3.74 14.81 4.78
CA GLY A 73 -2.57 15.39 4.13
C GLY A 73 -2.52 15.09 2.63
N SER A 74 -2.84 13.86 2.24
CA SER A 74 -2.88 13.46 0.83
C SER A 74 -4.00 14.16 0.05
N ILE A 75 -5.17 14.36 0.67
CA ILE A 75 -6.29 15.12 0.07
C ILE A 75 -5.91 16.59 -0.10
N ILE A 76 -5.31 17.22 0.91
CA ILE A 76 -4.87 18.62 0.85
C ILE A 76 -3.82 18.81 -0.25
N ALA A 77 -2.86 17.89 -0.36
CA ALA A 77 -1.84 17.94 -1.41
C ALA A 77 -2.47 17.81 -2.81
N ALA A 78 -3.39 16.87 -3.00
CA ALA A 78 -4.13 16.72 -4.25
C ALA A 78 -4.96 17.97 -4.59
N TRP A 79 -5.61 18.56 -3.57
CA TRP A 79 -6.38 19.80 -3.71
C TRP A 79 -5.49 21.00 -4.06
N LEU A 80 -4.28 21.09 -3.48
CA LEU A 80 -3.30 22.12 -3.80
C LEU A 80 -2.82 21.99 -5.25
N VAL A 81 -2.52 20.77 -5.71
CA VAL A 81 -2.17 20.50 -7.11
C VAL A 81 -3.32 20.91 -8.03
N TYR A 82 -4.56 20.54 -7.69
CA TYR A 82 -5.74 20.95 -8.43
C TYR A 82 -5.88 22.47 -8.51
N TYR A 83 -5.74 23.17 -7.38
CA TYR A 83 -5.87 24.61 -7.32
C TYR A 83 -4.77 25.35 -8.09
N LEU A 84 -3.52 24.91 -7.98
CA LEU A 84 -2.38 25.58 -8.62
C LEU A 84 -2.31 25.32 -10.13
N PHE A 85 -2.59 24.09 -10.58
CA PHE A 85 -2.45 23.72 -11.99
C PHE A 85 -3.76 23.79 -12.77
N PHE A 86 -4.90 23.41 -12.18
CA PHE A 86 -6.17 23.33 -12.91
C PHE A 86 -7.07 24.56 -12.72
N ARG A 87 -6.90 25.34 -11.64
CA ARG A 87 -7.70 26.56 -11.43
C ARG A 87 -7.15 27.80 -12.13
N LYS A 88 -5.93 27.77 -12.67
CA LYS A 88 -5.27 28.91 -13.33
C LYS A 88 -5.18 28.79 -14.86
N GLY A 89 -5.64 27.67 -15.42
CA GLY A 89 -5.64 27.38 -16.86
C GLY A 89 -7.03 27.00 -17.37
N GLY A 90 -8.07 27.69 -16.90
CA GLY A 90 -9.37 27.69 -17.56
C GLY A 90 -9.28 28.53 -18.83
N GLU A 91 -8.76 27.93 -19.90
CA GLU A 91 -9.31 28.09 -21.25
C GLU A 91 -10.29 26.95 -21.51
#